data_AF-H3GCF3-F1
#
_entry.id   AF-H3GCF3-F1
#
_cell.length_a   1.000
_cell.length_b   1.000
_cell.length_c   1.000
_cell.angle_alpha   90.00
_cell.angle_beta   90.00
_cell.angle_gamma   90.00
#
_symmetry.space_group_name_H-M   'P 1'
#
loop_
_entity.id
_entity.type
_entity.pdbx_description
1 polymer ?
#
loop_
_entity_poly.entity_id
_entity_poly.type
_entity_poly.pdbx_seq_one_letter_code
_entity_poly.pdbx_strand_id
1 'polypeptide(L)'
;MVLLRSFAILLAVLWSTSSSSPQAQGSAAAPTSRNMNKFRQPVIAVSHGAGPLWLLDEAPAGLGKGSHSAKNVADIFSKIYSSDAQLPKRILFVSAHWEARSTGIEISKSAAPEMFYDYSGFPTESYDLVYGAKGDPEFAARVKELLAKSDITSNLVDRPFDHGTFVPMFLMRPQADIPIVTMSINDRMMNAKDHFELGKALAPLRNEDTLIITSGQATHNMYADWFPEGHPIEPWALEFQNWLDKTLSTTSTQTYQERMDSVVAWKNAPYASKCHRTPDHFTTFVVGAGAGMEKNEPAAKKLNGGWGLGHMSFASYAWGVGSNLSDVTAAAYSLYDMCTAEKDLTLDFIDALPAKRQINGLTIYSPENWIRSWSEQIRYISLAATATLTRKFPVFLDADSIPKYLRWNLNLIALDSAVGSPRATSNLLS
;
A
#
# COMPACT_ATOMS: atom_id res chain seq x y z
N MET A 1 -72.45 6.56 -29.20
CA MET A 1 -73.79 6.04 -28.86
C MET A 1 -73.90 5.97 -27.34
N VAL A 2 -74.78 6.82 -26.78
CA VAL A 2 -75.62 6.69 -25.56
C VAL A 2 -74.92 6.24 -24.26
N LEU A 3 -74.54 7.14 -23.34
CA LEU A 3 -75.30 7.81 -22.25
C LEU A 3 -75.45 7.00 -20.93
N LEU A 4 -75.11 7.72 -19.84
CA LEU A 4 -75.64 7.71 -18.45
C LEU A 4 -75.50 6.47 -17.55
N ARG A 5 -74.80 6.61 -16.40
CA ARG A 5 -75.29 7.03 -15.06
C ARG A 5 -76.40 6.13 -14.48
N SER A 6 -76.16 5.56 -13.31
CA SER A 6 -77.16 5.44 -12.24
C SER A 6 -76.53 5.22 -10.86
N PHE A 7 -77.14 5.89 -9.89
CA PHE A 7 -76.89 5.99 -8.44
C PHE A 7 -77.81 5.01 -7.68
N ALA A 8 -77.38 4.58 -6.47
CA ALA A 8 -78.19 4.28 -5.25
C ALA A 8 -77.30 3.42 -4.32
N ILE A 9 -76.78 3.85 -3.17
CA ILE A 9 -77.39 4.18 -1.87
C ILE A 9 -78.48 3.20 -1.42
N LEU A 10 -78.15 2.33 -0.46
CA LEU A 10 -79.06 1.98 0.64
C LEU A 10 -78.28 1.69 1.93
N LEU A 11 -78.89 2.08 3.04
CA LEU A 11 -78.35 2.24 4.39
C LEU A 11 -78.78 1.09 5.30
N ALA A 12 -78.07 0.98 6.44
CA ALA A 12 -78.49 0.43 7.74
C ALA A 12 -78.42 -1.12 7.89
N VAL A 13 -78.16 -1.74 9.06
CA VAL A 13 -78.32 -1.39 10.48
C VAL A 13 -77.25 -2.13 11.30
N LEU A 14 -76.86 -1.53 12.44
CA LEU A 14 -75.99 -2.05 13.51
C LEU A 14 -76.50 -3.34 14.17
N TRP A 15 -75.61 -4.15 14.76
CA TRP A 15 -75.81 -4.72 16.11
C TRP A 15 -74.47 -5.02 16.77
N SER A 16 -74.37 -4.60 18.03
CA SER A 16 -73.24 -4.75 18.94
C SER A 16 -73.48 -5.91 19.88
N THR A 17 -72.48 -6.78 20.09
CA THR A 17 -72.37 -7.57 21.32
C THR A 17 -70.91 -7.64 21.75
N SER A 18 -70.67 -7.16 22.96
CA SER A 18 -69.42 -7.18 23.71
C SER A 18 -69.14 -8.55 24.33
N SER A 19 -67.92 -9.05 24.21
CA SER A 19 -67.34 -10.03 25.14
C SER A 19 -65.84 -9.76 25.30
N SER A 20 -65.40 -9.76 26.56
CA SER A 20 -64.12 -9.28 27.08
C SER A 20 -63.00 -10.34 27.12
N SER A 21 -61.82 -9.95 26.58
CA SER A 21 -60.41 -10.22 26.99
C SER A 21 -59.84 -11.66 26.97
N PRO A 22 -58.50 -11.89 26.82
CA PRO A 22 -57.36 -10.94 26.90
C PRO A 22 -56.28 -11.01 25.77
N GLN A 23 -55.74 -9.83 25.45
CA GLN A 23 -54.31 -9.49 25.28
C GLN A 23 -53.34 -10.42 24.50
N ALA A 24 -52.89 -9.93 23.34
CA ALA A 24 -51.49 -10.03 22.90
C ALA A 24 -51.17 -8.88 21.92
N GLN A 25 -50.47 -7.85 22.41
CA GLN A 25 -49.92 -6.79 21.58
C GLN A 25 -48.69 -7.33 20.85
N GLY A 26 -48.80 -7.52 19.54
CA GLY A 26 -47.66 -7.67 18.64
C GLY A 26 -47.48 -6.38 17.85
N SER A 27 -46.60 -5.49 18.30
CA SER A 27 -46.14 -4.37 17.49
C SER A 27 -45.28 -4.91 16.35
N ALA A 28 -45.79 -4.86 15.11
CA ALA A 28 -44.96 -5.08 13.94
C ALA A 28 -44.00 -3.89 13.80
N ALA A 29 -42.79 -4.05 14.34
CA ALA A 29 -41.68 -3.14 14.06
C ALA A 29 -41.35 -3.23 12.57
N ALA A 30 -41.35 -2.09 11.89
CA ALA A 30 -40.77 -1.94 10.57
C ALA A 30 -39.34 -2.53 10.57
N PRO A 31 -38.89 -3.17 9.47
CA PRO A 31 -37.53 -3.69 9.43
C PRO A 31 -36.58 -2.50 9.53
N THR A 32 -35.93 -2.37 10.69
CA THR A 32 -34.77 -1.51 10.84
C THR A 32 -33.74 -2.01 9.85
N SER A 33 -33.42 -1.18 8.86
CA SER A 33 -32.29 -1.43 7.97
C SER A 33 -31.06 -1.62 8.87
N ARG A 34 -30.61 -2.87 9.04
CA ARG A 34 -29.27 -3.14 9.53
C ARG A 34 -28.35 -2.36 8.61
N ASN A 35 -27.71 -1.30 9.14
CA ASN A 35 -26.54 -0.71 8.53
C ASN A 35 -25.54 -1.86 8.34
N MET A 36 -25.50 -2.43 7.14
CA MET A 36 -24.37 -3.22 6.68
C MET A 36 -23.18 -2.28 6.87
N ASN A 37 -22.25 -2.62 7.77
CA ASN A 37 -21.05 -1.82 8.01
C ASN A 37 -20.33 -1.71 6.67
N LYS A 38 -20.54 -0.57 6.00
CA LYS A 38 -20.03 -0.29 4.67
C LYS A 38 -18.51 -0.26 4.77
N PHE A 39 -17.83 -0.96 3.87
CA PHE A 39 -16.37 -1.04 3.90
C PHE A 39 -15.81 0.38 3.77
N ARG A 40 -15.13 0.84 4.82
CA ARG A 40 -14.49 2.16 4.82
C ARG A 40 -13.20 2.05 4.01
N GLN A 41 -13.09 2.86 2.97
CA GLN A 41 -11.96 2.79 2.05
C GLN A 41 -10.66 3.27 2.73
N PRO A 42 -9.51 2.70 2.34
CA PRO A 42 -8.23 3.08 2.91
C PRO A 42 -7.67 4.36 2.27
N VAL A 43 -6.52 4.80 2.79
CA VAL A 43 -5.65 5.77 2.13
C VAL A 43 -4.34 5.09 1.79
N ILE A 44 -3.83 5.29 0.59
CA ILE A 44 -2.58 4.69 0.11
C ILE A 44 -1.62 5.82 -0.30
N ALA A 45 -0.50 5.96 0.40
CA ALA A 45 0.64 6.72 -0.10
C ALA A 45 1.54 5.78 -0.91
N VAL A 46 1.67 6.04 -2.21
CA VAL A 46 2.39 5.17 -3.14
C VAL A 46 3.59 5.89 -3.76
N SER A 47 4.69 5.17 -3.90
CA SER A 47 5.83 5.58 -4.69
C SER A 47 5.62 5.16 -6.15
N HIS A 48 5.59 6.09 -7.11
CA HIS A 48 5.25 5.84 -8.52
C HIS A 48 6.41 5.43 -9.45
N GLY A 49 7.65 5.38 -8.96
CA GLY A 49 8.79 4.96 -9.76
C GLY A 49 9.40 6.08 -10.62
N ALA A 50 10.30 5.74 -11.54
CA ALA A 50 11.00 6.71 -12.38
C ALA A 50 10.45 6.69 -13.81
N GLY A 51 9.62 7.69 -14.16
CA GLY A 51 9.02 7.81 -15.50
C GLY A 51 8.22 6.56 -15.88
N PRO A 52 8.28 6.10 -17.15
CA PRO A 52 7.53 4.93 -17.60
C PRO A 52 8.24 3.59 -17.33
N LEU A 53 9.39 3.57 -16.65
CA LEU A 53 10.28 2.40 -16.61
C LEU A 53 9.59 1.12 -16.11
N TRP A 54 8.67 1.22 -15.15
CA TRP A 54 7.90 0.06 -14.66
C TRP A 54 6.88 -0.50 -15.66
N LEU A 55 6.65 0.17 -16.78
CA LEU A 55 5.77 -0.31 -17.86
C LEU A 55 6.57 -0.84 -19.05
N LEU A 56 7.89 -0.68 -19.05
CA LEU A 56 8.78 -1.12 -20.12
C LEU A 56 9.37 -2.50 -19.84
N ASP A 57 9.43 -3.33 -20.89
CA ASP A 57 10.08 -4.63 -20.85
C ASP A 57 11.61 -4.47 -20.84
N GLU A 58 12.14 -3.49 -21.58
CA GLU A 58 13.56 -3.10 -21.61
C GLU A 58 13.79 -1.84 -20.77
N ALA A 59 14.58 -1.95 -19.70
CA ALA A 59 14.91 -0.87 -18.78
C ALA A 59 16.24 -1.16 -18.08
N PRO A 60 16.90 -0.14 -17.47
CA PRO A 60 18.01 -0.40 -16.57
C PRO A 60 17.65 -1.44 -15.52
N ALA A 61 18.61 -2.30 -15.18
CA ALA A 61 18.42 -3.38 -14.21
C ALA A 61 17.78 -2.85 -12.91
N GLY A 62 16.80 -3.59 -12.39
CA GLY A 62 16.04 -3.20 -11.19
C GLY A 62 14.96 -2.13 -11.37
N LEU A 63 14.81 -1.52 -12.55
CA LEU A 63 13.82 -0.47 -12.80
C LEU A 63 12.75 -0.81 -13.83
N GLY A 64 12.86 -1.94 -14.52
CA GLY A 64 11.86 -2.38 -15.49
C GLY A 64 10.58 -2.92 -14.87
N LYS A 65 9.63 -3.28 -15.73
CA LYS A 65 8.36 -3.95 -15.38
C LYS A 65 8.52 -5.23 -14.57
N GLY A 66 9.64 -5.94 -14.76
CA GLY A 66 9.97 -7.16 -14.01
C GLY A 66 10.56 -6.93 -12.61
N SER A 67 10.86 -5.67 -12.23
CA SER A 67 11.52 -5.33 -10.97
C SER A 67 10.68 -5.69 -9.75
N HIS A 68 11.36 -5.91 -8.61
CA HIS A 68 10.68 -6.17 -7.33
C HIS A 68 9.75 -5.01 -6.93
N SER A 69 10.19 -3.78 -7.15
CA SER A 69 9.45 -2.55 -6.88
C SER A 69 8.15 -2.48 -7.69
N ALA A 70 8.21 -2.73 -9.01
CA ALA A 70 7.02 -2.73 -9.87
C ALA A 70 6.00 -3.80 -9.45
N LYS A 71 6.47 -5.03 -9.15
CA LYS A 71 5.62 -6.13 -8.67
C LYS A 71 4.96 -5.80 -7.34
N ASN A 72 5.70 -5.19 -6.42
CA ASN A 72 5.15 -4.81 -5.13
C ASN A 72 4.02 -3.78 -5.24
N VAL A 73 4.14 -2.81 -6.15
CA VAL A 73 3.06 -1.88 -6.48
C VAL A 73 1.89 -2.60 -7.13
N ALA A 74 2.13 -3.51 -8.08
CA ALA A 74 1.07 -4.27 -8.74
C ALA A 74 0.19 -5.08 -7.77
N ASP A 75 0.76 -5.59 -6.68
CA ASP A 75 0.05 -6.39 -5.67
C ASP A 75 -0.82 -5.55 -4.70
N ILE A 76 -0.74 -4.21 -4.71
CA ILE A 76 -1.38 -3.39 -3.66
C ILE A 76 -2.89 -3.62 -3.59
N PHE A 77 -3.59 -3.64 -4.73
CA PHE A 77 -5.04 -3.82 -4.76
C PHE A 77 -5.47 -5.19 -4.25
N SER A 78 -4.79 -6.27 -4.68
CA SER A 78 -5.12 -7.64 -4.26
C SER A 78 -4.80 -7.88 -2.79
N LYS A 79 -3.80 -7.17 -2.24
CA LYS A 79 -3.48 -7.16 -0.81
C LYS A 79 -4.58 -6.47 0.00
N ILE A 80 -5.07 -5.32 -0.46
CA ILE A 80 -6.02 -4.49 0.29
C ILE A 80 -7.46 -5.03 0.20
N TYR A 81 -7.87 -5.52 -0.97
CA TYR A 81 -9.24 -5.94 -1.24
C TYR A 81 -9.33 -7.45 -1.39
N SER A 82 -10.08 -8.10 -0.50
CA SER A 82 -10.28 -9.55 -0.53
C SER A 82 -11.44 -9.97 -1.43
N SER A 83 -12.25 -9.03 -1.92
CA SER A 83 -13.37 -9.28 -2.83
C SER A 83 -13.81 -8.02 -3.57
N ASP A 84 -14.44 -8.20 -4.73
CA ASP A 84 -14.97 -7.08 -5.55
C ASP A 84 -16.01 -6.23 -4.82
N ALA A 85 -16.73 -6.81 -3.85
CA ALA A 85 -17.71 -6.09 -3.03
C ALA A 85 -17.09 -4.99 -2.15
N GLN A 86 -15.78 -5.02 -1.94
CA GLN A 86 -15.03 -4.00 -1.19
C GLN A 86 -14.40 -2.93 -2.08
N LEU A 87 -14.40 -3.12 -3.40
CA LEU A 87 -13.76 -2.17 -4.32
C LEU A 87 -14.40 -0.78 -4.18
N PRO A 88 -13.59 0.28 -4.27
CA PRO A 88 -14.10 1.64 -4.20
C PRO A 88 -14.93 1.94 -5.44
N LYS A 89 -15.92 2.82 -5.29
CA LYS A 89 -16.72 3.31 -6.43
C LYS A 89 -15.94 4.31 -7.28
N ARG A 90 -14.89 4.91 -6.71
CA ARG A 90 -14.09 5.98 -7.31
C ARG A 90 -12.78 6.17 -6.55
N ILE A 91 -11.82 6.80 -7.20
CA ILE A 91 -10.52 7.13 -6.63
C ILE A 91 -10.35 8.65 -6.64
N LEU A 92 -9.95 9.22 -5.50
CA LEU A 92 -9.33 10.54 -5.45
C LEU A 92 -7.81 10.34 -5.48
N PHE A 93 -7.15 10.90 -6.48
CA PHE A 93 -5.74 10.65 -6.75
C PHE A 93 -4.93 11.95 -6.66
N VAL A 94 -4.11 12.12 -5.62
CA VAL A 94 -3.25 13.28 -5.45
C VAL A 94 -1.89 12.99 -6.08
N SER A 95 -1.46 13.78 -7.06
CA SER A 95 -0.18 13.54 -7.77
C SER A 95 0.86 14.61 -7.45
N ALA A 96 2.09 14.18 -7.15
CA ALA A 96 3.25 15.06 -7.01
C ALA A 96 3.63 15.76 -8.32
N HIS A 97 3.23 15.20 -9.48
CA HIS A 97 3.48 15.79 -10.82
C HIS A 97 2.43 16.83 -11.21
N TRP A 98 1.57 17.21 -10.27
CA TRP A 98 0.65 18.31 -10.44
C TRP A 98 0.78 19.32 -9.30
N GLU A 99 1.64 20.31 -9.52
CA GLU A 99 1.71 21.52 -8.70
C GLU A 99 0.72 22.57 -9.24
N ALA A 100 -0.23 23.01 -8.41
CA ALA A 100 -1.22 24.00 -8.79
C ALA A 100 -0.58 25.33 -9.22
N ARG A 101 -1.22 25.98 -10.20
CA ARG A 101 -0.82 27.33 -10.63
C ARG A 101 -1.75 28.42 -10.12
N SER A 102 -2.97 28.04 -9.77
CA SER A 102 -3.97 28.92 -9.16
C SER A 102 -3.79 29.07 -7.65
N THR A 103 -4.55 30.00 -7.05
CA THR A 103 -4.68 30.09 -5.59
C THR A 103 -5.44 28.87 -5.07
N GLY A 104 -4.82 28.14 -4.14
CA GLY A 104 -5.39 26.92 -3.57
C GLY A 104 -5.12 25.66 -4.41
N ILE A 105 -5.91 24.61 -4.20
CA ILE A 105 -5.72 23.31 -4.86
C ILE A 105 -6.52 23.23 -6.17
N GLU A 106 -6.01 22.52 -7.17
CA GLU A 106 -6.73 22.23 -8.42
C GLU A 106 -7.24 20.78 -8.42
N ILE A 107 -8.46 20.56 -8.90
CA ILE A 107 -9.12 19.25 -8.98
C ILE A 107 -9.57 19.04 -10.42
N SER A 108 -9.28 17.86 -10.99
CA SER A 108 -9.66 17.56 -12.36
C SER A 108 -11.14 17.26 -12.45
N LYS A 109 -11.86 18.00 -13.30
CA LYS A 109 -13.27 17.74 -13.65
C LYS A 109 -13.41 17.07 -15.02
N SER A 110 -12.32 16.63 -15.64
CA SER A 110 -12.38 16.01 -16.96
C SER A 110 -13.10 14.67 -16.88
N ALA A 111 -14.15 14.46 -17.68
CA ALA A 111 -14.89 13.19 -17.74
C ALA A 111 -14.12 12.08 -18.46
N ALA A 112 -13.21 12.47 -19.37
CA ALA A 112 -12.35 11.58 -20.12
C ALA A 112 -10.93 12.17 -20.15
N PRO A 113 -10.15 12.00 -19.06
CA PRO A 113 -8.80 12.53 -19.00
C PRO A 113 -7.91 11.92 -20.09
N GLU A 114 -7.23 12.77 -20.85
CA GLU A 114 -6.17 12.34 -21.76
C GLU A 114 -4.92 11.91 -20.97
N MET A 115 -3.89 11.42 -21.67
CA MET A 115 -2.57 11.19 -21.06
C MET A 115 -1.69 12.44 -21.19
N PHE A 116 -0.96 12.77 -20.13
CA PHE A 116 0.11 13.76 -20.16
C PHE A 116 1.43 13.07 -19.82
N TYR A 117 2.24 12.84 -20.85
CA TYR A 117 3.57 12.25 -20.71
C TYR A 117 4.56 13.34 -20.29
N ASP A 118 4.68 13.54 -18.98
CA ASP A 118 5.56 14.50 -18.30
C ASP A 118 7.02 14.02 -18.20
N TYR A 119 7.42 13.11 -19.09
CA TYR A 119 8.77 12.59 -19.23
C TYR A 119 9.20 12.59 -20.70
N SER A 120 10.51 12.60 -20.95
CA SER A 120 11.11 12.65 -22.28
C SER A 120 12.28 11.68 -22.43
N GLY A 121 12.59 11.25 -23.65
CA GLY A 121 13.79 10.46 -23.95
C GLY A 121 13.63 8.95 -23.79
N PHE A 122 12.39 8.46 -23.67
CA PHE A 122 12.07 7.04 -23.62
C PHE A 122 11.68 6.49 -25.01
N PRO A 123 11.64 5.16 -25.18
CA PRO A 123 11.15 4.53 -26.41
C PRO A 123 9.71 4.93 -26.77
N THR A 124 9.35 4.89 -28.05
CA THR A 124 8.04 5.32 -28.58
C THR A 124 6.89 4.60 -27.89
N GLU A 125 7.04 3.30 -27.59
CA GLU A 125 5.99 2.50 -26.95
C GLU A 125 5.57 3.06 -25.58
N SER A 126 6.42 3.83 -24.89
CA SER A 126 6.04 4.50 -23.63
C SER A 126 5.00 5.61 -23.83
N TYR A 127 5.00 6.26 -24.99
CA TYR A 127 4.09 7.35 -25.36
C TYR A 127 2.78 6.87 -26.02
N ASP A 128 2.71 5.58 -26.33
CA ASP A 128 1.49 4.94 -26.86
C ASP A 128 0.59 4.36 -25.75
N LEU A 129 1.06 4.39 -24.49
CA LEU A 129 0.36 3.83 -23.33
C LEU A 129 -0.81 4.71 -22.87
N VAL A 130 -2.04 4.22 -23.05
CA VAL A 130 -3.27 4.92 -22.61
C VAL A 130 -3.95 4.18 -21.46
N TYR A 131 -4.03 4.82 -20.29
CA TYR A 131 -4.79 4.30 -19.15
C TYR A 131 -6.25 4.81 -19.20
N GLY A 132 -7.15 3.97 -19.71
CA GLY A 132 -8.51 4.36 -20.10
C GLY A 132 -9.53 4.58 -18.97
N ALA A 133 -9.11 4.93 -17.76
CA ALA A 133 -10.05 5.18 -16.65
C ALA A 133 -10.83 6.48 -16.89
N LYS A 134 -12.14 6.44 -16.64
CA LYS A 134 -13.00 7.64 -16.75
C LYS A 134 -12.72 8.60 -15.59
N GLY A 135 -12.95 9.88 -15.82
CA GLY A 135 -13.08 10.83 -14.71
C GLY A 135 -14.50 10.90 -14.16
N ASP A 136 -14.68 11.65 -13.07
CA ASP A 136 -15.97 11.80 -12.40
C ASP A 136 -16.20 13.29 -12.06
N PRO A 137 -16.76 14.10 -12.99
CA PRO A 137 -16.94 15.54 -12.79
C PRO A 137 -17.87 15.90 -11.62
N GLU A 138 -18.87 15.06 -11.35
CA GLU A 138 -19.79 15.24 -10.21
C GLU A 138 -19.02 15.04 -8.90
N PHE A 139 -18.19 13.99 -8.83
CA PHE A 139 -17.32 13.79 -7.68
C PHE A 139 -16.29 14.90 -7.52
N ALA A 140 -15.70 15.41 -8.61
CA ALA A 140 -14.79 16.56 -8.53
C ALA A 140 -15.47 17.78 -7.88
N ALA A 141 -16.73 18.08 -8.25
CA ALA A 141 -17.51 19.13 -7.60
C ALA A 141 -17.76 18.83 -6.11
N ARG A 142 -18.08 17.58 -5.76
CA ARG A 142 -18.26 17.15 -4.36
C ARG A 142 -16.98 17.33 -3.53
N VAL A 143 -15.80 17.03 -4.09
CA VAL A 143 -14.49 17.26 -3.44
C VAL A 143 -14.28 18.76 -3.19
N LYS A 144 -14.53 19.61 -4.19
CA LYS A 144 -14.44 21.07 -4.04
C LYS A 144 -15.36 21.59 -2.93
N GLU A 145 -16.60 21.13 -2.87
CA GLU A 145 -17.54 21.50 -1.81
C GLU A 145 -17.08 21.05 -0.43
N LEU A 146 -16.47 19.86 -0.33
CA LEU A 146 -15.91 19.36 0.93
C LEU A 146 -14.76 20.25 1.40
N LEU A 147 -13.82 20.58 0.51
CA LEU A 147 -12.69 21.46 0.83
C LEU A 147 -13.14 22.86 1.25
N ALA A 148 -14.17 23.41 0.60
CA ALA A 148 -14.74 24.71 0.95
C ALA A 148 -15.31 24.73 2.39
N LYS A 149 -15.86 23.62 2.89
CA LYS A 149 -16.33 23.50 4.29
C LYS A 149 -15.20 23.48 5.32
N SER A 150 -13.96 23.29 4.87
CA SER A 150 -12.75 23.33 5.67
C SER A 150 -11.91 24.58 5.38
N ASP A 151 -12.50 25.60 4.75
CA ASP A 151 -11.84 26.85 4.36
C ASP A 151 -10.63 26.67 3.42
N ILE A 152 -10.60 25.56 2.69
CA ILE A 152 -9.55 25.28 1.70
C ILE A 152 -10.03 25.73 0.32
N THR A 153 -9.35 26.73 -0.24
CA THR A 153 -9.62 27.22 -1.59
C THR A 153 -9.28 26.13 -2.62
N SER A 154 -10.20 25.86 -3.55
CA SER A 154 -9.96 24.92 -4.64
C SER A 154 -10.67 25.29 -5.94
N ASN A 155 -10.09 24.87 -7.07
CA ASN A 155 -10.53 25.18 -8.43
C ASN A 155 -10.77 23.90 -9.23
N LEU A 156 -11.83 23.87 -10.04
CA LEU A 156 -12.07 22.77 -10.97
C LEU A 156 -11.44 23.12 -12.33
N VAL A 157 -10.60 22.23 -12.85
CA VAL A 157 -9.92 22.41 -14.14
C VAL A 157 -9.96 21.11 -14.95
N ASP A 158 -9.70 21.18 -16.25
CA ASP A 158 -9.52 20.00 -17.07
C ASP A 158 -8.04 19.61 -17.06
N ARG A 159 -7.72 18.45 -16.49
CA ARG A 159 -6.33 17.97 -16.34
C ARG A 159 -6.21 16.50 -16.82
N PRO A 160 -5.30 16.21 -17.76
CA PRO A 160 -4.94 14.84 -18.16
C PRO A 160 -4.22 14.07 -17.03
N PHE A 161 -4.08 12.75 -17.13
CA PHE A 161 -3.27 11.95 -16.18
C PHE A 161 -1.77 12.07 -16.48
N ASP A 162 -0.99 12.50 -15.50
CA ASP A 162 0.48 12.43 -15.49
C ASP A 162 1.01 11.02 -15.15
N HIS A 163 2.31 10.76 -15.34
CA HIS A 163 2.88 9.44 -15.07
C HIS A 163 2.78 9.03 -13.60
N GLY A 164 2.84 9.99 -12.68
CA GLY A 164 2.59 9.77 -11.27
C GLY A 164 1.21 9.19 -10.99
N THR A 165 0.25 9.41 -11.90
CA THR A 165 -1.08 8.82 -11.87
C THR A 165 -1.14 7.51 -12.65
N PHE A 166 -0.85 7.51 -13.95
CA PHE A 166 -1.14 6.35 -14.78
C PHE A 166 -0.18 5.17 -14.57
N VAL A 167 1.09 5.40 -14.20
CA VAL A 167 2.06 4.31 -14.00
C VAL A 167 1.67 3.40 -12.83
N PRO A 168 1.41 3.93 -11.61
CA PRO A 168 0.90 3.10 -10.51
C PRO A 168 -0.42 2.42 -10.87
N MET A 169 -1.31 3.11 -11.58
CA MET A 169 -2.64 2.58 -11.89
C MET A 169 -2.62 1.47 -12.95
N PHE A 170 -1.71 1.51 -13.92
CA PHE A 170 -1.45 0.38 -14.83
C PHE A 170 -1.01 -0.87 -14.07
N LEU A 171 -0.23 -0.71 -13.00
CA LEU A 171 0.25 -1.83 -12.18
C LEU A 171 -0.85 -2.34 -11.24
N MET A 172 -1.45 -1.43 -10.47
CA MET A 172 -2.40 -1.75 -9.39
C MET A 172 -3.78 -2.19 -9.91
N ARG A 173 -4.29 -1.55 -10.96
CA ARG A 173 -5.64 -1.80 -11.50
C ARG A 173 -5.64 -1.66 -13.02
N PRO A 174 -5.00 -2.60 -13.76
CA PRO A 174 -4.92 -2.54 -15.22
C PRO A 174 -6.30 -2.53 -15.93
N GLN A 175 -7.36 -2.95 -15.25
CA GLN A 175 -8.72 -2.97 -15.77
C GLN A 175 -9.29 -1.57 -16.06
N ALA A 176 -8.74 -0.51 -15.43
CA ALA A 176 -9.18 0.88 -15.61
C ALA A 176 -10.70 1.10 -15.47
N ASP A 177 -11.34 0.31 -14.61
CA ASP A 177 -12.80 0.23 -14.47
C ASP A 177 -13.35 1.05 -13.29
N ILE A 178 -12.46 1.69 -12.52
CA ILE A 178 -12.82 2.57 -11.40
C ILE A 178 -12.54 4.02 -11.82
N PRO A 179 -13.54 4.93 -11.77
CA PRO A 179 -13.34 6.33 -12.10
C PRO A 179 -12.30 7.03 -11.21
N ILE A 180 -11.50 7.93 -11.79
CA ILE A 180 -10.41 8.64 -11.11
C ILE A 180 -10.60 10.15 -11.26
N VAL A 181 -10.61 10.86 -10.13
CA VAL A 181 -10.44 12.32 -10.09
C VAL A 181 -9.06 12.63 -9.56
N THR A 182 -8.23 13.30 -10.36
CA THR A 182 -6.91 13.76 -9.91
C THR A 182 -6.99 15.09 -9.18
N MET A 183 -6.04 15.33 -8.29
CA MET A 183 -5.91 16.56 -7.52
C MET A 183 -4.44 16.97 -7.41
N SER A 184 -4.19 18.28 -7.42
CA SER A 184 -2.85 18.86 -7.29
C SER A 184 -2.36 18.89 -5.85
N ILE A 185 -1.07 19.19 -5.69
CA ILE A 185 -0.49 19.83 -4.49
C ILE A 185 -0.31 21.33 -4.74
N ASN A 186 0.11 22.11 -3.74
CA ASN A 186 0.46 23.53 -3.92
C ASN A 186 1.58 23.97 -2.96
N ASP A 187 2.79 23.41 -3.11
CA ASP A 187 3.95 23.79 -2.32
C ASP A 187 4.41 25.25 -2.50
N ARG A 188 3.89 25.95 -3.52
CA ARG A 188 4.09 27.39 -3.72
C ARG A 188 3.36 28.26 -2.70
N MET A 189 2.22 27.80 -2.17
CA MET A 189 1.36 28.58 -1.28
C MET A 189 1.07 27.90 0.06
N MET A 190 1.20 26.57 0.12
CA MET A 190 0.87 25.75 1.28
C MET A 190 2.13 25.14 1.86
N ASN A 191 2.26 25.18 3.19
CA ASN A 191 3.32 24.47 3.90
C ASN A 191 2.88 23.02 4.21
N ALA A 192 3.75 22.22 4.83
CA ALA A 192 3.45 20.82 5.16
C ALA A 192 2.25 20.68 6.12
N LYS A 193 2.06 21.60 7.07
CA LYS A 193 0.89 21.59 7.95
C LYS A 193 -0.39 21.85 7.16
N ASP A 194 -0.37 22.78 6.21
CA ASP A 194 -1.52 23.06 5.35
C ASP A 194 -1.88 21.84 4.49
N HIS A 195 -0.89 21.13 3.94
CA HIS A 195 -1.11 19.88 3.21
C HIS A 195 -1.59 18.73 4.11
N PHE A 196 -1.17 18.67 5.37
CA PHE A 196 -1.71 17.70 6.32
C PHE A 196 -3.19 17.98 6.65
N GLU A 197 -3.54 19.26 6.85
CA GLU A 197 -4.94 19.66 7.05
C GLU A 197 -5.80 19.44 5.79
N LEU A 198 -5.22 19.60 4.59
CA LEU A 198 -5.86 19.16 3.34
C LEU A 198 -6.18 17.67 3.37
N GLY A 199 -5.23 16.82 3.76
CA GLY A 199 -5.47 15.40 3.96
C GLY A 199 -6.64 15.13 4.92
N LYS A 200 -6.65 15.79 6.08
CA LYS A 200 -7.72 15.66 7.07
C LYS A 200 -9.09 16.05 6.52
N ALA A 201 -9.16 17.12 5.74
CA ALA A 201 -10.39 17.58 5.08
C ALA A 201 -10.93 16.54 4.08
N LEU A 202 -10.06 15.74 3.46
CA LEU A 202 -10.42 14.69 2.50
C LEU A 202 -10.81 13.37 3.16
N ALA A 203 -10.36 13.10 4.39
CA ALA A 203 -10.61 11.85 5.11
C ALA A 203 -12.08 11.37 5.14
N PRO A 204 -13.11 12.24 5.21
CA PRO A 204 -14.52 11.82 5.17
C PRO A 204 -14.92 11.07 3.89
N LEU A 205 -14.26 11.32 2.75
CA LEU A 205 -14.55 10.66 1.46
C LEU A 205 -14.37 9.14 1.53
N ARG A 206 -13.53 8.65 2.44
CA ARG A 206 -13.34 7.22 2.71
C ARG A 206 -14.63 6.50 3.12
N ASN A 207 -15.57 7.21 3.74
CA ASN A 207 -16.90 6.71 4.10
C ASN A 207 -17.89 6.77 2.92
N GLU A 208 -17.52 7.49 1.86
CA GLU A 208 -18.28 7.70 0.62
C GLU A 208 -17.78 6.78 -0.53
N ASP A 209 -17.33 5.56 -0.21
CA ASP A 209 -16.74 4.58 -1.16
C ASP A 209 -15.57 5.13 -2.01
N THR A 210 -14.81 6.09 -1.48
CA THR A 210 -13.67 6.69 -2.20
C THR A 210 -12.36 6.16 -1.65
N LEU A 211 -11.57 5.50 -2.50
CA LEU A 211 -10.16 5.24 -2.22
C LEU A 211 -9.36 6.53 -2.44
N ILE A 212 -8.55 6.92 -1.46
CA ILE A 212 -7.63 8.05 -1.61
C ILE A 212 -6.24 7.49 -1.89
N ILE A 213 -5.66 7.87 -3.02
CA ILE A 213 -4.26 7.55 -3.36
C ILE A 213 -3.49 8.86 -3.41
N THR A 214 -2.33 8.89 -2.75
CA THR A 214 -1.40 10.01 -2.81
C THR A 214 -0.08 9.50 -3.39
N SER A 215 0.24 9.93 -4.59
CA SER A 215 1.36 9.42 -5.37
C SER A 215 2.54 10.39 -5.35
N GLY A 216 3.69 9.89 -4.92
CA GLY A 216 4.93 10.66 -4.82
C GLY A 216 6.12 9.72 -4.80
N GLN A 217 7.09 9.95 -3.92
CA GLN A 217 8.19 9.03 -3.65
C GLN A 217 8.63 9.13 -2.19
N ALA A 218 9.00 8.01 -1.57
CA ALA A 218 9.54 8.02 -0.21
C ALA A 218 10.91 8.72 -0.13
N THR A 219 11.79 8.49 -1.12
CA THR A 219 13.00 9.32 -1.35
C THR A 219 13.12 9.64 -2.84
N HIS A 220 13.47 10.88 -3.17
CA HIS A 220 13.50 11.38 -4.55
C HIS A 220 14.60 12.41 -4.80
N ASN A 221 15.78 11.94 -5.19
CA ASN A 221 16.88 12.82 -5.59
C ASN A 221 17.41 12.45 -6.98
N MET A 222 16.86 13.10 -8.00
CA MET A 222 17.28 12.93 -9.39
C MET A 222 18.69 13.47 -9.70
N TYR A 223 19.28 14.23 -8.77
CA TYR A 223 20.63 14.82 -8.90
C TYR A 223 21.72 14.06 -8.14
N ALA A 224 21.38 12.98 -7.44
CA ALA A 224 22.37 12.07 -6.89
C ALA A 224 22.92 11.16 -8.00
N ASP A 225 24.05 10.49 -7.74
CA ASP A 225 24.60 9.50 -8.65
C ASP A 225 23.63 8.33 -8.82
N TRP A 226 23.58 7.77 -10.02
CA TRP A 226 22.68 6.67 -10.36
C TRP A 226 23.45 5.37 -10.32
N PHE A 227 23.12 4.52 -9.36
CA PHE A 227 23.81 3.26 -9.16
C PHE A 227 23.05 2.07 -9.78
N PRO A 228 23.76 1.03 -10.25
CA PRO A 228 23.13 -0.17 -10.78
C PRO A 228 22.42 -0.98 -9.69
N GLU A 229 21.57 -1.92 -10.12
CA GLU A 229 20.96 -2.92 -9.23
C GLU A 229 22.04 -3.70 -8.45
N GLY A 230 21.80 -3.94 -7.16
CA GLY A 230 22.76 -4.58 -6.26
C GLY A 230 23.81 -3.63 -5.65
N HIS A 231 23.83 -2.35 -6.03
CA HIS A 231 24.60 -1.37 -5.27
C HIS A 231 24.08 -1.28 -3.82
N PRO A 232 24.95 -1.20 -2.80
CA PRO A 232 24.52 -0.95 -1.43
C PRO A 232 23.65 0.31 -1.33
N ILE A 233 22.64 0.28 -0.48
CA ILE A 233 21.78 1.45 -0.31
C ILE A 233 22.60 2.59 0.30
N GLU A 234 22.51 3.76 -0.30
CA GLU A 234 23.14 4.97 0.17
C GLU A 234 22.71 5.29 1.62
N PRO A 235 23.65 5.46 2.58
CA PRO A 235 23.31 5.57 4.00
C PRO A 235 22.34 6.71 4.33
N TRP A 236 22.45 7.84 3.62
CA TRP A 236 21.57 8.99 3.82
C TRP A 236 20.12 8.70 3.41
N ALA A 237 19.91 7.88 2.37
CA ALA A 237 18.59 7.48 1.92
C ALA A 237 17.98 6.46 2.88
N LEU A 238 18.80 5.52 3.36
CA LEU A 238 18.41 4.53 4.36
C LEU A 238 17.99 5.21 5.68
N GLU A 239 18.72 6.22 6.15
CA GLU A 239 18.39 6.95 7.37
C GLU A 239 17.06 7.72 7.27
N PHE A 240 16.77 8.35 6.13
CA PHE A 240 15.48 8.99 5.90
C PHE A 240 14.34 7.96 5.86
N GLN A 241 14.54 6.83 5.17
CA GLN A 241 13.57 5.74 5.11
C GLN A 241 13.30 5.13 6.50
N ASN A 242 14.34 4.94 7.31
CA ASN A 242 14.23 4.46 8.68
C ASN A 242 13.45 5.44 9.56
N TRP A 243 13.69 6.74 9.41
CA TRP A 243 12.87 7.77 10.06
C TRP A 243 11.41 7.66 9.63
N LEU A 244 11.14 7.52 8.33
CA LEU A 244 9.78 7.39 7.79
C LEU A 244 9.05 6.17 8.37
N ASP A 245 9.71 5.02 8.44
CA ASP A 245 9.15 3.80 9.03
C ASP A 245 8.88 3.96 10.54
N LYS A 246 9.79 4.59 11.28
CA LYS A 246 9.65 4.90 12.71
C LYS A 246 8.57 5.96 12.99
N THR A 247 8.16 6.73 12.01
CA THR A 247 7.09 7.72 12.14
C THR A 247 5.73 7.16 11.69
N LEU A 248 5.67 6.50 10.54
CA LEU A 248 4.39 6.12 9.92
C LEU A 248 3.93 4.71 10.26
N SER A 249 4.83 3.75 10.45
CA SER A 249 4.44 2.34 10.47
C SER A 249 3.86 1.86 11.81
N THR A 250 3.40 0.60 11.82
CA THR A 250 2.91 -0.11 13.01
C THR A 250 4.00 -0.39 14.05
N THR A 251 5.28 -0.31 13.69
CA THR A 251 6.40 -0.48 14.63
C THR A 251 6.72 0.79 15.43
N SER A 252 6.13 1.92 15.04
CA SER A 252 6.35 3.20 15.71
C SER A 252 5.66 3.26 17.07
N THR A 253 6.40 3.72 18.07
CA THR A 253 5.91 3.93 19.44
C THR A 253 5.33 5.33 19.66
N GLN A 254 5.27 6.16 18.62
CA GLN A 254 4.80 7.54 18.70
C GLN A 254 3.26 7.60 18.75
N THR A 255 2.75 8.54 19.55
CA THR A 255 1.34 8.94 19.59
C THR A 255 0.89 9.59 18.28
N TYR A 256 -0.42 9.74 18.07
CA TYR A 256 -0.97 10.49 16.93
C TYR A 256 -0.34 11.89 16.81
N GLN A 257 -0.21 12.61 17.93
CA GLN A 257 0.31 13.97 17.95
C GLN A 257 1.79 14.02 17.57
N GLU A 258 2.63 13.15 18.14
CA GLU A 258 4.07 13.09 17.83
C GLU A 258 4.33 12.70 16.36
N ARG A 259 3.50 11.81 15.80
CA ARG A 259 3.56 11.45 14.38
C ARG A 259 3.19 12.62 13.49
N MET A 260 2.09 13.31 13.82
CA MET A 260 1.67 14.51 13.10
C MET A 260 2.77 15.56 13.14
N ASP A 261 3.32 15.86 14.32
CA ASP A 261 4.40 16.85 14.49
C ASP A 261 5.64 16.46 13.68
N SER A 262 6.01 15.18 13.65
CA SER A 262 7.10 14.67 12.83
C SER A 262 6.83 14.83 11.33
N VAL A 263 5.62 14.50 10.87
CA VAL A 263 5.23 14.58 9.44
C VAL A 263 5.15 16.03 8.96
N VAL A 264 4.58 16.95 9.74
CA VAL A 264 4.53 18.37 9.35
C VAL A 264 5.91 19.04 9.43
N ALA A 265 6.80 18.52 10.29
CA ALA A 265 8.20 18.96 10.40
C ALA A 265 9.17 18.10 9.60
N TRP A 266 8.72 17.34 8.59
CA TRP A 266 9.54 16.36 7.87
C TRP A 266 10.83 16.93 7.26
N LYS A 267 10.87 18.23 6.94
CA LYS A 267 12.09 18.91 6.45
C LYS A 267 13.24 18.88 7.46
N ASN A 268 12.95 18.61 8.74
CA ASN A 268 13.93 18.41 9.81
C ASN A 268 14.35 16.94 9.96
N ALA A 269 13.77 16.02 9.20
CA ALA A 269 14.14 14.61 9.23
C ALA A 269 15.59 14.41 8.77
N PRO A 270 16.25 13.31 9.19
CA PRO A 270 17.61 12.98 8.76
C PRO A 270 17.75 13.02 7.25
N TYR A 271 18.66 13.84 6.74
CA TYR A 271 18.94 13.97 5.30
C TYR A 271 17.75 14.37 4.43
N ALA A 272 16.70 14.99 4.98
CA ALA A 272 15.50 15.37 4.22
C ALA A 272 15.83 16.21 2.97
N SER A 273 16.70 17.22 3.09
CA SER A 273 17.12 18.08 1.98
C SER A 273 17.95 17.35 0.92
N LYS A 274 18.61 16.24 1.29
CA LYS A 274 19.34 15.38 0.35
C LYS A 274 18.40 14.37 -0.32
N CYS A 275 17.41 13.86 0.41
CA CYS A 275 16.40 12.94 -0.14
C CYS A 275 15.40 13.64 -1.05
N HIS A 276 15.10 14.91 -0.76
CA HIS A 276 14.07 15.69 -1.43
C HIS A 276 14.57 17.13 -1.61
N ARG A 277 15.11 17.44 -2.80
CA ARG A 277 15.57 18.80 -3.12
C ARG A 277 14.39 19.77 -3.24
N THR A 278 13.28 19.27 -3.74
CA THR A 278 11.97 19.91 -3.77
C THR A 278 11.01 19.12 -2.88
N PRO A 279 10.01 19.77 -2.27
CA PRO A 279 9.08 19.09 -1.37
C PRO A 279 8.05 18.20 -2.08
N ASP A 280 7.74 18.51 -3.35
CA ASP A 280 6.68 17.94 -4.19
C ASP A 280 6.41 16.44 -3.98
N HIS A 281 7.42 15.59 -4.14
CA HIS A 281 7.26 14.14 -4.05
C HIS A 281 6.97 13.63 -2.64
N PHE A 282 7.43 14.32 -1.60
CA PHE A 282 7.13 13.96 -0.21
C PHE A 282 5.85 14.61 0.31
N THR A 283 5.46 15.77 -0.25
CA THR A 283 4.23 16.49 0.12
C THR A 283 2.99 15.60 0.00
N THR A 284 2.94 14.71 -0.98
CA THR A 284 1.82 13.76 -1.12
C THR A 284 1.75 12.75 0.03
N PHE A 285 2.88 12.34 0.63
CA PHE A 285 2.89 11.51 1.85
C PHE A 285 2.34 12.26 3.06
N VAL A 286 2.57 13.57 3.13
CA VAL A 286 1.99 14.46 4.16
C VAL A 286 0.47 14.54 4.03
N VAL A 287 -0.04 14.70 2.79
CA VAL A 287 -1.49 14.65 2.51
C VAL A 287 -2.06 13.27 2.86
N GLY A 288 -1.37 12.20 2.48
CA GLY A 288 -1.78 10.82 2.76
C GLY A 288 -1.88 10.54 4.26
N ALA A 289 -0.89 10.98 5.05
CA ALA A 289 -0.91 10.89 6.50
C ALA A 289 -2.09 11.67 7.10
N GLY A 290 -2.34 12.89 6.63
CA GLY A 290 -3.50 13.69 7.07
C GLY A 290 -4.85 13.00 6.80
N ALA A 291 -4.99 12.33 5.65
CA ALA A 291 -6.21 11.63 5.29
C ALA A 291 -6.36 10.25 5.96
N GLY A 292 -5.23 9.62 6.28
CA GLY A 292 -5.14 8.23 6.72
C GLY A 292 -5.13 8.06 8.23
N MET A 293 -4.35 8.88 8.94
CA MET A 293 -4.13 8.75 10.38
C MET A 293 -5.41 9.01 11.19
N GLU A 294 -5.73 8.09 12.09
CA GLU A 294 -6.82 8.26 13.06
C GLU A 294 -6.24 8.36 14.48
N LYS A 295 -6.91 9.06 15.39
CA LYS A 295 -6.41 9.25 16.78
C LYS A 295 -6.12 7.92 17.49
N ASN A 296 -6.95 6.91 17.25
CA ASN A 296 -6.84 5.59 17.90
C ASN A 296 -6.04 4.58 17.05
N GLU A 297 -5.83 4.86 15.76
CA GLU A 297 -5.12 3.99 14.83
C GLU A 297 -4.30 4.85 13.85
N PRO A 298 -3.25 5.53 14.32
CA PRO A 298 -2.48 6.45 13.49
C PRO A 298 -1.50 5.73 12.56
N ALA A 299 -1.17 4.48 12.85
CA ALA A 299 -0.18 3.74 12.11
C ALA A 299 -0.68 3.36 10.71
N ALA A 300 0.19 3.51 9.73
CA ALA A 300 0.04 2.88 8.43
C ALA A 300 0.62 1.47 8.47
N LYS A 301 0.07 0.57 7.68
CA LYS A 301 0.79 -0.63 7.27
C LYS A 301 1.77 -0.25 6.16
N LYS A 302 3.04 -0.63 6.31
CA LYS A 302 4.01 -0.54 5.22
C LYS A 302 3.63 -1.57 4.16
N LEU A 303 3.33 -1.09 2.97
CA LEU A 303 3.20 -1.92 1.78
C LEU A 303 4.63 -2.12 1.25
N ASN A 304 5.04 -3.37 1.03
CA ASN A 304 6.38 -3.68 0.53
C ASN A 304 6.78 -2.71 -0.59
N GLY A 305 8.00 -2.19 -0.52
CA GLY A 305 8.57 -1.32 -1.54
C GLY A 305 9.76 -2.01 -2.19
N GLY A 306 10.62 -1.24 -2.80
CA GLY A 306 11.93 -1.70 -3.21
C GLY A 306 12.88 -0.53 -3.24
N TRP A 307 14.09 -0.79 -3.70
CA TRP A 307 15.09 0.25 -3.89
C TRP A 307 15.46 0.32 -5.36
N GLY A 308 15.77 1.53 -5.82
CA GLY A 308 16.29 1.79 -7.15
C GLY A 308 17.42 2.81 -7.10
N LEU A 309 18.33 2.73 -8.06
CA LEU A 309 19.40 3.71 -8.26
C LEU A 309 20.33 3.92 -7.05
N GLY A 310 20.34 3.01 -6.07
CA GLY A 310 21.11 3.11 -4.83
C GLY A 310 20.47 3.99 -3.75
N HIS A 311 19.49 4.84 -4.08
CA HIS A 311 18.93 5.81 -3.12
C HIS A 311 17.45 6.11 -3.24
N MET A 312 16.75 5.61 -4.26
CA MET A 312 15.30 5.79 -4.41
C MET A 312 14.57 4.66 -3.69
N SER A 313 13.93 5.00 -2.58
CA SER A 313 13.01 4.13 -1.87
C SER A 313 11.64 4.23 -2.53
N PHE A 314 11.13 3.07 -2.93
CA PHE A 314 9.76 2.92 -3.43
C PHE A 314 8.81 2.42 -2.33
N ALA A 315 9.12 2.72 -1.07
CA ALA A 315 8.24 2.38 0.05
C ALA A 315 6.85 3.03 -0.14
N SER A 316 5.82 2.27 0.22
CA SER A 316 4.42 2.69 0.17
C SER A 316 3.74 2.38 1.50
N TYR A 317 2.70 3.12 1.85
CA TYR A 317 2.04 3.04 3.15
C TYR A 317 0.52 3.07 2.97
N ALA A 318 -0.21 2.27 3.75
CA ALA A 318 -1.66 2.27 3.74
C ALA A 318 -2.25 2.42 5.14
N TRP A 319 -3.22 3.32 5.28
CA TRP A 319 -3.99 3.52 6.51
C TRP A 319 -5.41 2.96 6.39
N GLY A 320 -5.97 2.52 7.52
CA GLY A 320 -7.34 2.00 7.59
C GLY A 320 -7.53 0.72 6.81
N VAL A 321 -6.47 -0.09 6.71
CA VAL A 321 -6.51 -1.42 6.13
C VAL A 321 -6.51 -2.45 7.27
N GLY A 322 -7.31 -3.51 7.14
CA GLY A 322 -7.47 -4.49 8.22
C GLY A 322 -6.15 -5.16 8.62
N SER A 323 -6.02 -5.53 9.89
CA SER A 323 -4.87 -6.26 10.45
C SER A 323 -4.58 -7.61 9.77
N ASN A 324 -5.54 -8.12 9.00
CA ASN A 324 -5.45 -9.35 8.20
C ASN A 324 -4.79 -9.16 6.83
N LEU A 325 -4.44 -7.93 6.42
CA LEU A 325 -3.27 -7.77 5.57
C LEU A 325 -2.13 -8.35 6.39
N SER A 326 -1.88 -9.62 6.22
CA SER A 326 -0.89 -10.31 7.02
C SER A 326 0.44 -9.60 6.82
N ASP A 327 1.24 -9.47 7.87
CA ASP A 327 2.68 -9.25 7.72
C ASP A 327 3.36 -10.43 7.04
N VAL A 328 2.61 -11.31 6.36
CA VAL A 328 3.08 -12.06 5.19
C VAL A 328 3.41 -11.03 4.07
N THR A 329 4.38 -10.17 4.35
CA THR A 329 5.69 -10.47 3.80
C THR A 329 5.83 -12.01 3.73
N ALA A 330 5.50 -12.58 2.58
CA ALA A 330 6.52 -13.40 1.99
C ALA A 330 7.70 -12.42 1.84
N ALA A 331 8.43 -12.24 2.93
CA ALA A 331 9.79 -11.83 2.88
C ALA A 331 10.45 -13.06 2.24
N ALA A 332 10.27 -13.17 0.92
CA ALA A 332 11.43 -13.36 0.10
C ALA A 332 12.28 -12.12 0.34
N TYR A 333 12.90 -12.04 1.53
CA TYR A 333 14.24 -11.50 1.57
C TYR A 333 14.93 -12.30 0.47
N SER A 334 15.38 -11.61 -0.56
CA SER A 334 16.45 -12.21 -1.34
C SER A 334 17.51 -12.58 -0.32
N LEU A 335 18.09 -13.79 -0.40
CA LEU A 335 19.22 -14.15 0.48
C LEU A 335 20.29 -13.03 0.46
N TYR A 336 20.35 -12.31 -0.66
CA TYR A 336 21.07 -11.07 -0.88
C TYR A 336 20.81 -9.99 0.18
N ASP A 337 19.55 -9.67 0.51
CA ASP A 337 19.18 -8.59 1.44
C ASP A 337 19.58 -8.90 2.89
N MET A 338 19.62 -10.19 3.26
CA MET A 338 20.07 -10.62 4.59
C MET A 338 21.60 -10.63 4.75
N CYS A 339 22.36 -10.58 3.66
CA CYS A 339 23.82 -10.74 3.67
C CYS A 339 24.60 -9.42 3.47
N THR A 340 23.95 -8.26 3.53
CA THR A 340 24.58 -6.95 3.20
C THR A 340 25.39 -6.29 4.33
N ALA A 341 25.76 -7.04 5.37
CA ALA A 341 26.87 -6.64 6.23
C ALA A 341 27.74 -7.86 6.47
N GLU A 342 29.00 -7.79 6.02
CA GLU A 342 30.01 -8.84 6.08
C GLU A 342 29.85 -9.80 7.27
N LYS A 343 29.48 -11.05 6.99
CA LYS A 343 29.86 -12.23 7.78
C LYS A 343 29.98 -13.41 6.83
N ASP A 344 31.13 -14.06 6.82
CA ASP A 344 31.30 -15.37 6.19
C ASP A 344 30.20 -16.31 6.69
N LEU A 345 29.40 -16.85 5.78
CA LEU A 345 28.50 -17.96 6.06
C LEU A 345 29.36 -19.23 6.23
N THR A 346 29.66 -19.61 7.47
CA THR A 346 30.23 -20.93 7.74
C THR A 346 29.15 -21.99 7.59
N LEU A 347 29.43 -22.97 6.73
CA LEU A 347 28.52 -24.07 6.40
C LEU A 347 28.92 -25.30 7.22
N ASP A 348 28.15 -25.61 8.28
CA ASP A 348 28.32 -26.85 9.05
C ASP A 348 27.45 -27.96 8.44
N PHE A 349 28.09 -29.04 7.96
CA PHE A 349 27.41 -30.23 7.48
C PHE A 349 27.07 -31.15 8.66
N ILE A 350 25.80 -31.57 8.80
CA ILE A 350 25.34 -32.47 9.87
C ILE A 350 24.99 -33.82 9.23
N ASP A 351 25.93 -34.77 9.29
CA ASP A 351 25.76 -36.12 8.69
C ASP A 351 25.01 -37.12 9.59
N ALA A 352 24.68 -36.73 10.83
CA ALA A 352 23.88 -37.55 11.73
C ALA A 352 22.88 -36.67 12.49
N LEU A 353 21.57 -36.91 12.29
CA LEU A 353 20.50 -36.22 13.01
C LEU A 353 20.47 -36.69 14.48
N PRO A 354 20.80 -35.86 15.48
CA PRO A 354 20.47 -36.17 16.88
C PRO A 354 18.95 -36.10 17.08
N ALA A 355 18.41 -36.90 17.99
CA ALA A 355 16.96 -37.00 18.25
C ALA A 355 16.29 -35.67 18.69
N LYS A 356 17.08 -34.69 19.14
CA LYS A 356 16.64 -33.35 19.55
C LYS A 356 17.84 -32.40 19.53
N ARG A 357 17.67 -31.16 19.04
CA ARG A 357 18.62 -30.07 19.24
C ARG A 357 17.95 -28.90 19.92
N GLN A 358 18.62 -28.34 20.93
CA GLN A 358 18.19 -27.11 21.60
C GLN A 358 19.21 -25.99 21.42
N ILE A 359 18.72 -24.77 21.22
CA ILE A 359 19.52 -23.54 21.30
C ILE A 359 18.78 -22.62 22.26
N ASN A 360 19.47 -22.12 23.29
CA ASN A 360 18.88 -21.26 24.34
C ASN A 360 17.58 -21.83 24.96
N GLY A 361 17.51 -23.16 25.14
CA GLY A 361 16.34 -23.87 25.69
C GLY A 361 15.20 -24.14 24.70
N LEU A 362 15.25 -23.58 23.48
CA LEU A 362 14.26 -23.83 22.42
C LEU A 362 14.61 -25.07 21.61
N THR A 363 13.63 -25.96 21.42
CA THR A 363 13.78 -27.16 20.60
C THR A 363 13.57 -26.83 19.13
N ILE A 364 14.60 -26.99 18.29
CA ILE A 364 14.57 -26.54 16.89
C ILE A 364 13.98 -27.61 15.95
N TYR A 365 14.10 -28.90 16.29
CA TYR A 365 13.38 -29.99 15.62
C TYR A 365 13.17 -31.18 16.56
N SER A 366 12.00 -31.82 16.44
CA SER A 366 11.65 -33.11 17.07
C SER A 366 10.79 -33.94 16.11
N PRO A 367 10.65 -35.27 16.32
CA PRO A 367 9.76 -36.12 15.51
C PRO A 367 8.28 -35.69 15.54
N GLU A 368 7.90 -34.88 16.53
CA GLU A 368 6.52 -34.48 16.83
C GLU A 368 6.17 -33.09 16.26
N ASN A 369 7.15 -32.22 16.01
CA ASN A 369 6.95 -30.86 15.56
C ASN A 369 7.62 -30.63 14.20
N TRP A 370 6.80 -30.48 13.17
CA TRP A 370 7.23 -30.23 11.80
C TRP A 370 6.76 -28.85 11.36
N ILE A 371 7.66 -28.01 10.84
CA ILE A 371 7.25 -26.85 10.04
C ILE A 371 6.93 -27.38 8.64
N ARG A 372 5.64 -27.51 8.33
CA ARG A 372 5.16 -27.76 6.96
C ARG A 372 4.90 -26.41 6.30
N SER A 373 5.57 -26.15 5.18
CA SER A 373 5.14 -25.16 4.19
C SER A 373 4.51 -25.91 3.01
N TRP A 374 3.26 -25.58 2.68
CA TRP A 374 2.62 -25.98 1.43
C TRP A 374 2.73 -24.80 0.46
N SER A 375 3.75 -24.81 -0.39
CA SER A 375 3.80 -23.97 -1.58
C SER A 375 4.66 -24.64 -2.64
N GLU A 376 4.13 -24.76 -3.86
CA GLU A 376 4.80 -25.35 -5.04
C GLU A 376 5.92 -24.47 -5.61
N GLN A 377 6.26 -23.37 -4.94
CA GLN A 377 7.24 -22.39 -5.43
C GLN A 377 8.22 -21.99 -4.33
N ILE A 378 9.11 -22.91 -3.98
CA ILE A 378 10.45 -22.55 -3.50
C ILE A 378 11.43 -23.16 -4.49
N ARG A 379 11.99 -22.33 -5.37
CA ARG A 379 13.03 -22.76 -6.32
C ARG A 379 14.33 -22.04 -5.96
N TYR A 380 15.33 -22.88 -5.64
CA TYR A 380 16.78 -22.68 -5.57
C TYR A 380 17.42 -22.27 -4.24
N ILE A 381 18.29 -23.18 -3.75
CA ILE A 381 19.60 -22.90 -3.16
C ILE A 381 20.59 -23.96 -3.71
N SER A 382 21.78 -23.51 -4.11
CA SER A 382 22.93 -24.30 -4.61
C SER A 382 23.74 -24.85 -3.40
N LEU A 383 24.40 -26.02 -3.41
CA LEU A 383 25.73 -26.27 -4.00
C LEU A 383 26.13 -27.75 -3.84
N ALA A 384 27.07 -28.19 -4.69
CA ALA A 384 27.61 -29.55 -4.81
C ALA A 384 28.28 -30.14 -3.54
N ALA A 385 28.38 -31.48 -3.51
CA ALA A 385 28.62 -32.26 -2.29
C ALA A 385 30.05 -32.72 -2.00
N THR A 386 31.02 -32.77 -2.93
CA THR A 386 32.31 -33.42 -2.61
C THR A 386 33.48 -32.93 -3.47
N ALA A 387 34.67 -32.84 -2.86
CA ALA A 387 35.93 -32.54 -3.52
C ALA A 387 36.45 -33.72 -4.37
N THR A 388 35.67 -34.18 -5.36
CA THR A 388 36.19 -35.04 -6.43
C THR A 388 35.41 -34.80 -7.72
N LEU A 389 36.09 -34.32 -8.76
CA LEU A 389 35.49 -33.95 -10.03
C LEU A 389 35.12 -35.20 -10.85
N THR A 390 33.85 -35.59 -10.89
CA THR A 390 33.40 -36.81 -11.61
C THR A 390 32.63 -36.54 -12.90
N ARG A 391 32.13 -35.32 -13.15
CA ARG A 391 31.70 -34.88 -14.50
C ARG A 391 31.39 -33.38 -14.56
N LYS A 392 31.60 -32.76 -15.73
CA LYS A 392 31.17 -31.40 -16.03
C LYS A 392 29.75 -31.42 -16.62
N PHE A 393 28.82 -30.69 -16.02
CA PHE A 393 27.52 -30.39 -16.63
C PHE A 393 27.47 -28.91 -17.05
N PRO A 394 26.78 -28.55 -18.14
CA PRO A 394 26.60 -27.15 -18.53
C PRO A 394 25.69 -26.41 -17.54
N VAL A 395 25.84 -25.08 -17.51
CA VAL A 395 25.25 -24.15 -16.52
C VAL A 395 23.73 -23.96 -16.69
N PHE A 396 23.14 -24.63 -17.68
CA PHE A 396 21.70 -24.66 -17.90
C PHE A 396 21.21 -26.09 -17.68
N LEU A 397 20.31 -26.26 -16.70
CA LEU A 397 19.65 -27.53 -16.43
C LEU A 397 18.36 -27.60 -17.23
N ASP A 398 18.25 -28.61 -18.08
CA ASP A 398 17.02 -28.96 -18.79
C ASP A 398 16.03 -29.64 -17.83
N ALA A 399 14.80 -29.11 -17.74
CA ALA A 399 13.78 -29.56 -16.80
C ALA A 399 13.40 -31.04 -16.99
N ASP A 400 13.54 -31.58 -18.21
CA ASP A 400 13.19 -32.96 -18.53
C ASP A 400 14.23 -33.99 -18.06
N SER A 401 15.39 -33.51 -17.59
CA SER A 401 16.52 -34.34 -17.16
C SER A 401 16.66 -34.48 -15.63
N ILE A 402 15.76 -33.87 -14.85
CA ILE A 402 15.82 -33.88 -13.38
C ILE A 402 15.01 -35.07 -12.80
N PRO A 403 15.59 -35.93 -11.94
CA PRO A 403 14.85 -37.00 -11.28
C PRO A 403 13.74 -36.45 -10.37
N LYS A 404 12.55 -37.05 -10.43
CA LYS A 404 11.33 -36.59 -9.73
C LYS A 404 11.38 -36.59 -8.19
N TYR A 405 12.48 -37.03 -7.58
CA TYR A 405 12.59 -37.21 -6.13
C TYR A 405 13.93 -36.67 -5.61
N LEU A 406 14.02 -35.35 -5.42
CA LEU A 406 15.11 -34.72 -4.68
C LEU A 406 14.50 -33.82 -3.60
N ARG A 407 14.98 -33.91 -2.34
CA ARG A 407 14.47 -33.14 -1.19
C ARG A 407 15.59 -32.26 -0.62
N TRP A 408 15.26 -31.04 -0.22
CA TRP A 408 16.17 -30.11 0.46
C TRP A 408 15.47 -29.44 1.66
N ASN A 409 16.23 -29.15 2.72
CA ASN A 409 15.79 -28.37 3.89
C ASN A 409 16.52 -27.02 3.91
N LEU A 410 15.80 -25.95 4.25
CA LEU A 410 16.35 -24.62 4.50
C LEU A 410 16.09 -24.24 5.97
N ASN A 411 17.12 -23.88 6.72
CA ASN A 411 17.01 -23.30 8.06
C ASN A 411 17.40 -21.81 7.99
N LEU A 412 16.49 -20.92 8.39
CA LEU A 412 16.79 -19.50 8.63
C LEU A 412 16.81 -19.28 10.14
N ILE A 413 17.94 -18.78 10.67
CA ILE A 413 18.04 -18.34 12.07
C ILE A 413 18.21 -16.82 12.05
N ALA A 414 17.22 -16.09 12.55
CA ALA A 414 17.37 -14.68 12.87
C ALA A 414 17.97 -14.55 14.28
N LEU A 415 19.12 -13.89 14.40
CA LEU A 415 19.65 -13.43 15.68
C LEU A 415 19.40 -11.92 15.74
N ASP A 416 18.37 -11.51 16.48
CA ASP A 416 18.50 -10.54 17.58
C ASP A 416 17.15 -9.98 18.05
N SER A 417 16.79 -10.35 19.28
CA SER A 417 15.99 -9.52 20.18
C SER A 417 16.29 -9.93 21.62
N ALA A 418 17.41 -9.44 22.16
CA ALA A 418 17.70 -9.54 23.59
C ALA A 418 18.09 -8.16 24.12
N VAL A 419 17.11 -7.27 24.25
CA VAL A 419 17.21 -6.11 25.13
C VAL A 419 15.95 -6.05 26.00
N GLY A 420 16.09 -6.45 27.26
CA GLY A 420 15.21 -6.01 28.35
C GLY A 420 14.35 -7.07 29.04
N SER A 421 14.89 -7.70 30.10
CA SER A 421 14.09 -8.01 31.30
C SER A 421 15.01 -7.98 32.54
N PRO A 422 14.53 -7.51 33.70
CA PRO A 422 15.37 -6.95 34.75
C PRO A 422 16.08 -7.99 35.61
N ARG A 423 17.17 -7.53 36.24
CA ARG A 423 17.85 -8.20 37.35
C ARG A 423 16.85 -8.73 38.39
N ALA A 424 16.90 -10.04 38.62
CA ALA A 424 16.63 -10.62 39.92
C ALA A 424 17.85 -11.46 40.32
N THR A 425 18.41 -11.07 41.45
CA THR A 425 19.59 -11.58 42.14
C THR A 425 19.38 -12.95 42.78
N SER A 426 20.50 -13.67 42.99
CA SER A 426 20.71 -14.73 44.01
C SER A 426 19.98 -16.05 43.77
N ASN A 427 20.49 -17.27 43.96
CA ASN A 427 21.55 -17.90 44.75
C ASN A 427 21.66 -19.35 44.17
N LEU A 428 22.80 -20.01 43.93
CA LEU A 428 23.72 -20.71 44.84
C LEU A 428 24.80 -21.36 43.93
N LEU A 429 26.09 -21.05 44.09
CA LEU A 429 27.10 -21.84 44.82
C LEU A 429 27.23 -23.31 44.36
N SER A 430 28.26 -23.61 43.56
CA SER A 430 29.60 -24.06 44.01
C SER A 430 30.59 -24.02 42.87
#